data_AF-A0A0D0BDA6-F1
#
_entry.id   AF-A0A0D0BDA6-F1
#
_cell.length_a   1.000
_cell.length_b   1.000
_cell.length_c   1.000
_cell.angle_alpha   90.00
_cell.angle_beta   90.00
_cell.angle_gamma   90.00
#
_symmetry.space_group_name_H-M   'P 1'
#
loop_
_entity.id
_entity.type
_entity.pdbx_description
1 polymer ?
#
loop_
_entity_poly.entity_id
_entity_poly.type
_entity_poly.pdbx_seq_one_letter_code
_entity_poly.pdbx_strand_id
1 'polypeptide(L)'
;MDVDDQGDVPTVKGRRQGVANALLQEGFMRLETVIRDVSRNTSIPTHQVIALWHKSNGRSFNNVNHWNAYSSYFKANPQQELKRLGDMAPEGATVRRNCYELFKKEYPDSWQTILEYHEEATVLMGAPQTVAMRAQEFHKFGKKVSAMMDVAAARFGFEGALVTCGKVVNQDGSLGLAHTTAGAAGFWLTRCKADDDTIIGHLKAQV
;
A
#
# COMPACT_ATOMS: atom_id res chain seq x y z
N MET A 1 50.64 28.35 19.50
CA MET A 1 50.86 27.28 20.48
C MET A 1 49.88 27.56 21.58
N ASP A 2 48.80 26.78 21.63
CA ASP A 2 48.35 26.09 22.85
C ASP A 2 47.26 25.12 22.42
N VAL A 3 47.62 23.85 22.58
CA VAL A 3 46.80 22.66 22.43
C VAL A 3 46.18 22.41 23.80
N ASP A 4 44.90 22.07 23.84
CA ASP A 4 44.32 21.01 24.68
C ASP A 4 42.81 20.97 24.37
N ASP A 5 42.36 19.97 23.63
CA ASP A 5 41.99 18.63 24.13
C ASP A 5 40.81 18.68 25.10
N GLN A 6 39.64 18.30 24.59
CA GLN A 6 38.65 17.56 25.38
C GLN A 6 37.64 16.87 24.47
N GLY A 7 37.87 15.57 24.28
CA GLY A 7 36.82 14.57 24.50
C GLY A 7 35.94 14.21 23.31
N ASP A 8 36.46 13.35 22.43
CA ASP A 8 35.65 12.47 21.60
C ASP A 8 34.82 11.55 22.50
N VAL A 9 33.49 11.72 22.50
CA VAL A 9 32.56 10.84 23.22
C VAL A 9 32.22 9.66 22.30
N PRO A 10 32.58 8.41 22.65
CA PRO A 10 32.30 7.28 21.80
C PRO A 10 30.79 7.08 21.69
N THR A 11 30.28 7.16 20.46
CA THR A 11 28.85 7.00 20.16
C THR A 11 28.46 5.52 20.37
N VAL A 12 27.88 5.19 21.52
CA VAL A 12 27.32 3.86 21.84
C VAL A 12 26.06 3.61 21.02
N LYS A 13 26.22 3.25 19.74
CA LYS A 13 25.11 3.10 18.77
C LYS A 13 24.40 1.73 18.81
N GLY A 14 25.00 0.69 19.42
CA GLY A 14 24.44 -0.67 19.39
C GLY A 14 23.52 -1.07 20.56
N ARG A 15 23.85 -0.65 21.79
CA ARG A 15 23.17 -1.16 23.00
C ARG A 15 21.74 -0.63 23.16
N ARG A 16 21.50 0.63 22.79
CA ARG A 16 20.15 1.24 22.81
C ARG A 16 19.19 0.60 21.80
N GLN A 17 19.71 0.10 20.67
CA GLN A 17 18.90 -0.52 19.63
C GLN A 17 18.46 -1.93 20.03
N GLY A 18 19.31 -2.69 20.74
CA GLY A 18 18.94 -3.98 21.33
C GLY A 18 17.86 -3.86 22.41
N VAL A 19 17.96 -2.85 23.28
CA VAL A 19 16.93 -2.56 24.30
C VAL A 19 15.62 -2.12 23.66
N ALA A 20 15.67 -1.26 22.64
CA ALA A 20 14.48 -0.84 21.90
C ALA A 20 13.79 -2.03 21.19
N ASN A 21 14.55 -2.92 20.57
CA ASN A 21 14.00 -4.11 19.92
C ASN A 21 13.39 -5.09 20.93
N ALA A 22 14.00 -5.26 22.10
CA ALA A 22 13.44 -6.08 23.17
C ALA A 22 12.10 -5.52 23.67
N LEU A 23 12.01 -4.20 23.87
CA LEU A 23 10.77 -3.52 24.25
C LEU A 23 9.69 -3.63 23.18
N LEU A 24 10.06 -3.52 21.90
CA LEU A 24 9.12 -3.72 20.79
C LEU A 24 8.59 -5.15 20.75
N GLN A 25 9.46 -6.15 20.89
CA GLN A 25 9.07 -7.55 20.88
C GLN A 25 8.14 -7.88 22.05
N GLU A 26 8.45 -7.37 23.24
CA GLU A 26 7.57 -7.49 24.41
C GLU A 26 6.21 -6.82 24.15
N GLY A 27 6.20 -5.62 23.55
CA GLY A 27 4.98 -4.93 23.15
C GLY A 27 4.14 -5.73 22.14
N PHE A 28 4.78 -6.35 21.15
CA PHE A 28 4.09 -7.16 20.14
C PHE A 28 3.47 -8.43 20.73
N MET A 29 4.14 -9.10 21.66
CA MET A 29 3.57 -10.27 22.34
C MET A 29 2.32 -9.90 23.17
N ARG A 30 2.34 -8.75 23.85
CA ARG A 30 1.17 -8.25 24.59
C ARG A 30 0.01 -7.92 23.65
N LEU A 31 0.28 -7.26 22.53
CA LEU A 31 -0.73 -6.96 21.51
C LEU A 31 -1.34 -8.23 20.92
N GLU A 32 -0.52 -9.22 20.56
CA GLU A 32 -1.01 -10.47 19.99
C GLU A 32 -1.93 -11.21 20.97
N THR A 33 -1.58 -11.21 22.26
CA THR A 33 -2.41 -11.80 23.33
C THR A 33 -3.77 -11.13 23.38
N VAL A 34 -3.80 -9.79 23.46
CA VAL A 34 -5.06 -9.02 23.50
C VAL A 34 -5.91 -9.27 22.26
N ILE A 35 -5.32 -9.30 21.06
CA ILE A 35 -6.06 -9.53 19.81
C ILE A 35 -6.64 -10.95 19.80
N ARG A 36 -5.89 -11.97 20.25
CA ARG A 36 -6.40 -13.35 20.36
C ARG A 36 -7.53 -13.47 21.37
N ASP A 37 -7.45 -12.77 22.50
CA ASP A 37 -8.50 -12.80 23.53
C ASP A 37 -9.79 -12.16 23.01
N VAL A 38 -9.69 -11.01 22.36
CA VAL A 38 -10.84 -10.37 21.69
C VAL A 38 -11.43 -11.30 20.64
N SER A 39 -10.59 -11.96 19.83
CA SER A 39 -11.04 -12.94 18.84
C SER A 39 -11.82 -14.10 19.46
N ARG A 40 -11.32 -14.69 20.56
CA ARG A 40 -12.01 -15.79 21.28
C ARG A 40 -13.33 -15.34 21.89
N ASN A 41 -13.36 -14.16 22.50
CA ASN A 41 -14.54 -13.66 23.21
C ASN A 41 -15.64 -13.16 22.28
N THR A 42 -15.28 -12.76 21.05
CA THR A 42 -16.24 -12.23 20.06
C THR A 42 -16.54 -13.20 18.92
N SER A 43 -15.82 -14.34 18.85
CA SER A 43 -15.83 -15.28 17.71
C SER A 43 -15.44 -14.64 16.36
N ILE A 44 -14.84 -13.45 16.38
CA ILE A 44 -14.35 -12.75 15.19
C ILE A 44 -12.91 -13.20 14.90
N PRO A 45 -12.53 -13.55 13.67
CA PRO A 45 -11.14 -13.88 13.33
C PRO A 45 -10.15 -12.75 13.67
N THR A 46 -8.95 -13.11 14.15
CA THR A 46 -7.87 -12.18 14.55
C THR A 46 -7.57 -11.09 13.52
N HIS A 47 -7.61 -11.41 12.22
CA HIS A 47 -7.39 -10.43 11.16
C HIS A 47 -8.51 -9.38 11.06
N GLN A 48 -9.77 -9.77 11.29
CA GLN A 48 -10.90 -8.85 11.33
C GLN A 48 -10.88 -7.98 12.58
N VAL A 49 -10.46 -8.53 13.73
CA VAL A 49 -10.25 -7.74 14.96
C VAL A 49 -9.25 -6.60 14.74
N ILE A 50 -8.14 -6.89 14.04
CA ILE A 50 -7.13 -5.88 13.68
C ILE A 50 -7.72 -4.82 12.74
N ALA A 51 -8.47 -5.23 11.72
CA ALA A 51 -9.13 -4.30 10.80
C ALA A 51 -10.14 -3.38 11.53
N LEU A 52 -10.94 -3.93 12.45
CA LEU A 52 -11.89 -3.18 13.27
C LEU A 52 -11.18 -2.23 14.25
N TRP A 53 -10.05 -2.62 14.81
CA TRP A 53 -9.23 -1.76 15.68
C TRP A 53 -8.60 -0.59 14.92
N HIS A 54 -8.15 -0.81 13.68
CA HIS A 54 -7.70 0.27 12.81
C HIS A 54 -8.84 1.26 12.49
N LYS A 55 -10.04 0.74 12.23
CA LYS A 55 -11.26 1.52 12.03
C LYS A 55 -11.67 2.30 13.30
N SER A 56 -11.59 1.71 14.49
CA SER A 56 -11.97 2.34 15.75
C SER A 56 -11.02 3.46 16.20
N ASN A 57 -9.75 3.37 15.82
CA ASN A 57 -8.73 4.37 16.18
C ASN A 57 -8.62 5.53 15.18
N GLY A 58 -9.55 5.65 14.22
CA GLY A 58 -9.49 6.66 13.17
C GLY A 58 -8.27 6.54 12.25
N ARG A 59 -7.48 5.47 12.41
CA ARG A 59 -6.41 5.09 11.49
C ARG A 59 -7.00 4.25 10.37
N SER A 60 -8.02 4.78 9.71
CA SER A 60 -8.35 4.28 8.38
C SER A 60 -7.13 4.53 7.52
N PHE A 61 -6.53 3.46 7.03
CA PHE A 61 -5.87 3.53 5.74
C PHE A 61 -6.95 4.06 4.79
N ASN A 62 -6.81 5.33 4.39
CA ASN A 62 -7.75 6.14 3.64
C ASN A 62 -8.79 6.86 4.52
N ASN A 63 -8.59 8.17 4.67
CA ASN A 63 -9.70 9.09 4.87
C ASN A 63 -10.54 9.03 3.58
N VAL A 64 -11.41 8.01 3.45
CA VAL A 64 -12.21 7.77 2.25
C VAL A 64 -13.07 9.00 2.06
N ASN A 65 -12.74 9.79 1.05
CA ASN A 65 -13.60 10.88 0.66
C ASN A 65 -14.87 10.24 0.07
N HIS A 66 -15.95 10.13 0.87
CA HIS A 66 -17.16 9.43 0.46
C HIS A 66 -17.81 10.04 -0.79
N TRP A 67 -17.55 11.31 -1.11
CA TRP A 67 -17.96 11.89 -2.39
C TRP A 67 -17.18 11.33 -3.58
N ASN A 68 -15.88 11.07 -3.42
CA ASN A 68 -15.07 10.40 -4.44
C ASN A 68 -15.45 8.91 -4.55
N ALA A 69 -15.67 8.23 -3.42
CA ALA A 69 -16.15 6.85 -3.41
C ALA A 69 -17.52 6.72 -4.08
N TYR A 70 -18.44 7.65 -3.81
CA TYR A 70 -19.71 7.72 -4.50
C TYR A 70 -19.54 8.01 -6.00
N SER A 71 -18.60 8.88 -6.37
CA SER A 71 -18.32 9.17 -7.79
C SER A 71 -17.81 7.93 -8.55
N SER A 72 -17.06 7.06 -7.87
CA SER A 72 -16.63 5.75 -8.36
C SER A 72 -17.81 4.79 -8.49
N TYR A 73 -18.61 4.65 -7.42
CA TYR A 73 -19.82 3.84 -7.36
C TYR A 73 -20.84 4.20 -8.46
N PHE A 74 -21.08 5.50 -8.68
CA PHE A 74 -21.99 6.00 -9.72
C PHE A 74 -21.57 5.58 -11.12
N LYS A 75 -20.26 5.59 -11.42
CA LYS A 75 -19.73 5.16 -12.73
C LYS A 75 -19.90 3.66 -12.93
N ALA A 76 -19.79 2.88 -11.87
CA ALA A 76 -19.98 1.44 -11.91
C ALA A 76 -21.46 1.04 -12.00
N ASN A 77 -22.38 1.86 -11.46
CA ASN A 77 -23.80 1.54 -11.34
C ASN A 77 -24.74 2.58 -11.99
N PRO A 78 -24.46 3.09 -13.21
CA PRO A 78 -25.12 4.29 -13.74
C PRO A 78 -26.63 4.11 -13.91
N GLN A 79 -27.09 2.93 -14.31
CA GLN A 79 -28.53 2.68 -14.53
C GLN A 79 -29.32 2.66 -13.22
N GLN A 80 -28.78 2.04 -12.17
CA GLN A 80 -29.38 2.02 -10.84
C GLN A 80 -29.46 3.44 -10.27
N GLU A 81 -28.36 4.18 -10.40
CA GLU A 81 -28.23 5.54 -9.89
C GLU A 81 -29.15 6.53 -10.59
N LEU A 82 -29.27 6.43 -11.92
CA LEU A 82 -30.19 7.25 -12.69
C LEU A 82 -31.65 6.89 -12.41
N LYS A 83 -31.95 5.60 -12.16
CA LYS A 83 -33.29 5.17 -11.77
C LYS A 83 -33.72 5.77 -10.42
N ARG A 84 -32.78 5.98 -9.48
CA ARG A 84 -33.07 6.67 -8.21
C ARG A 84 -33.61 8.08 -8.42
N LEU A 85 -33.17 8.77 -9.48
CA LEU A 85 -33.59 10.13 -9.79
C LEU A 85 -35.07 10.20 -10.21
N GLY A 86 -35.59 9.14 -10.85
CA GLY A 86 -36.95 9.12 -11.40
C GLY A 86 -37.23 10.32 -12.32
N ASP A 87 -38.48 10.80 -12.34
CA ASP A 87 -38.88 12.02 -13.07
C ASP A 87 -38.50 13.32 -12.34
N MET A 88 -37.88 13.23 -11.17
CA MET A 88 -37.52 14.39 -10.33
C MET A 88 -36.12 14.92 -10.63
N ALA A 89 -35.75 15.06 -11.91
CA ALA A 89 -34.51 15.74 -12.29
C ALA A 89 -34.68 17.26 -12.11
N PRO A 90 -34.07 17.89 -11.08
CA PRO A 90 -34.17 19.33 -10.90
C PRO A 90 -33.27 20.04 -11.92
N GLU A 91 -33.79 21.07 -12.59
CA GLU A 91 -32.99 21.93 -13.46
C GLU A 91 -31.90 22.65 -12.64
N GLY A 92 -30.63 22.43 -13.01
CA GLY A 92 -29.49 23.20 -12.50
C GLY A 92 -28.60 22.50 -11.44
N ALA A 93 -29.01 21.36 -10.88
CA ALA A 93 -28.13 20.55 -10.03
C ALA A 93 -27.46 19.42 -10.84
N THR A 94 -26.18 19.16 -10.60
CA THR A 94 -25.47 18.05 -11.28
C THR A 94 -26.16 16.72 -10.90
N VAL A 95 -26.67 15.99 -11.90
CA VAL A 95 -27.41 14.71 -11.75
C VAL A 95 -26.83 13.80 -10.67
N ARG A 96 -25.50 13.64 -10.65
CA ARG A 96 -24.77 12.83 -9.67
C ARG A 96 -24.97 13.29 -8.22
N ARG A 97 -25.00 14.60 -7.96
CA ARG A 97 -25.22 15.12 -6.60
C ARG A 97 -26.62 14.79 -6.10
N ASN A 98 -27.62 14.86 -6.97
CA ASN A 98 -29.00 14.50 -6.62
C ASN A 98 -29.14 13.00 -6.36
N CYS A 99 -28.55 12.16 -7.22
CA CYS A 99 -28.47 10.73 -6.98
C CYS A 99 -27.78 10.43 -5.63
N TYR A 100 -26.75 11.18 -5.26
CA TYR A 100 -26.06 10.98 -3.98
C TYR A 100 -26.94 11.27 -2.77
N GLU A 101 -27.71 12.35 -2.82
CA GLU A 101 -28.65 12.67 -1.73
C GLU A 101 -29.77 11.61 -1.63
N LEU A 102 -30.25 11.09 -2.77
CA LEU A 102 -31.24 10.01 -2.79
C LEU A 102 -30.65 8.69 -2.31
N PHE A 103 -29.41 8.38 -2.68
CA PHE A 103 -28.66 7.23 -2.19
C PHE A 103 -28.53 7.24 -0.66
N LYS A 104 -28.19 8.38 -0.07
CA LYS A 104 -28.14 8.54 1.40
C LYS A 104 -29.51 8.39 2.04
N LYS A 105 -30.58 8.87 1.40
CA LYS A 105 -31.96 8.71 1.89
C LYS A 105 -32.44 7.27 1.83
N GLU A 106 -32.03 6.51 0.83
CA GLU A 106 -32.37 5.09 0.70
C GLU A 106 -31.62 4.23 1.74
N TYR A 107 -30.39 4.65 2.10
CA TYR A 107 -29.53 3.94 3.04
C TYR A 107 -29.04 4.83 4.20
N PRO A 108 -29.94 5.36 5.05
CA PRO A 108 -29.61 6.38 6.04
C PRO A 108 -28.48 5.96 7.00
N ASP A 109 -28.46 4.69 7.41
CA ASP A 109 -27.51 4.18 8.40
C ASP A 109 -26.32 3.43 7.78
N SER A 110 -26.36 3.11 6.48
CA SER A 110 -25.40 2.21 5.84
C SER A 110 -24.72 2.76 4.60
N TRP A 111 -25.10 3.95 4.12
CA TRP A 111 -24.55 4.54 2.89
C TRP A 111 -23.02 4.65 2.90
N GLN A 112 -22.41 5.00 4.03
CA GLN A 112 -20.94 5.09 4.16
C GLN A 112 -20.28 3.72 4.01
N THR A 113 -20.86 2.72 4.68
CA THR A 113 -20.35 1.36 4.69
C THR A 113 -20.48 0.71 3.31
N ILE A 114 -21.58 0.98 2.58
CA ILE A 114 -21.76 0.52 1.20
C ILE A 114 -20.66 1.08 0.28
N LEU A 115 -20.34 2.37 0.42
CA LEU A 115 -19.29 3.00 -0.40
C LEU A 115 -17.88 2.52 -0.02
N GLU A 116 -17.62 2.33 1.27
CA GLU A 116 -16.36 1.77 1.78
C GLU A 116 -16.15 0.35 1.25
N TYR A 117 -17.18 -0.51 1.34
CA TYR A 117 -17.09 -1.88 0.80
C TYR A 117 -16.95 -1.91 -0.72
N HIS A 118 -17.61 -1.00 -1.44
CA HIS A 118 -17.43 -0.92 -2.89
C HIS A 118 -15.99 -0.54 -3.28
N GLU A 119 -15.40 0.45 -2.60
CA GLU A 119 -14.00 0.82 -2.83
C GLU A 119 -13.04 -0.31 -2.45
N GLU A 120 -13.26 -0.96 -1.30
CA GLU A 120 -12.45 -2.10 -0.85
C GLU A 120 -12.55 -3.28 -1.83
N ALA A 121 -13.77 -3.60 -2.30
CA ALA A 121 -13.99 -4.62 -3.32
C ALA A 121 -13.33 -4.25 -4.65
N THR A 122 -13.33 -2.97 -5.05
CA THR A 122 -12.66 -2.50 -6.28
C THR A 122 -11.14 -2.63 -6.17
N VAL A 123 -10.57 -2.34 -5.00
CA VAL A 123 -9.14 -2.52 -4.73
C VAL A 123 -8.76 -4.00 -4.73
N LEU A 124 -9.59 -4.85 -4.09
CA LEU A 124 -9.36 -6.29 -4.00
C LEU A 124 -9.52 -7.01 -5.33
N MET A 125 -10.53 -6.65 -6.13
CA MET A 125 -10.77 -7.22 -7.46
C MET A 125 -9.79 -6.67 -8.50
N GLY A 126 -9.18 -5.51 -8.24
CA GLY A 126 -8.38 -4.77 -9.19
C GLY A 126 -9.25 -4.20 -10.31
N ALA A 127 -9.26 -2.88 -10.48
CA ALA A 127 -9.90 -2.30 -11.66
C ALA A 127 -9.26 -2.92 -12.93
N PRO A 128 -10.04 -3.20 -13.99
CA PRO A 128 -9.48 -3.67 -15.26
C PRO A 128 -8.46 -2.65 -15.76
N GLN A 129 -7.16 -2.98 -15.64
CA GLN A 129 -6.10 -2.15 -16.18
C GLN A 129 -5.74 -2.64 -17.58
N THR A 130 -5.58 -1.71 -18.50
CA THR A 130 -4.98 -2.05 -19.80
C THR A 130 -3.50 -2.38 -19.61
N VAL A 131 -2.93 -3.13 -20.56
CA VAL A 131 -1.48 -3.45 -20.58
C VAL A 131 -0.63 -2.18 -20.44
N ALA A 132 -1.02 -1.09 -21.11
CA ALA A 132 -0.31 0.19 -21.04
C ALA A 132 -0.37 0.83 -19.64
N MET A 133 -1.52 0.79 -18.97
CA MET A 133 -1.66 1.31 -17.59
C MET A 133 -0.82 0.51 -16.60
N ARG A 134 -0.81 -0.82 -16.74
CA ARG A 134 0.03 -1.69 -15.89
C ARG A 134 1.51 -1.39 -16.09
N ALA A 135 1.95 -1.24 -17.34
CA ALA A 135 3.31 -0.84 -17.64
C ALA A 135 3.65 0.52 -17.00
N GLN A 136 2.79 1.52 -17.15
CA GLN A 136 3.04 2.85 -16.58
C GLN A 136 3.16 2.81 -15.05
N GLU A 137 2.25 2.14 -14.36
CA GLU A 137 2.29 2.01 -12.91
C GLU A 137 3.51 1.20 -12.45
N PHE A 138 3.91 0.15 -13.19
CA PHE A 138 5.13 -0.60 -12.92
C PHE A 138 6.39 0.27 -13.01
N HIS A 139 6.53 1.08 -14.07
CA HIS A 139 7.68 1.98 -14.21
C HIS A 139 7.72 3.04 -13.09
N LYS A 140 6.56 3.57 -12.71
CA LYS A 140 6.44 4.54 -11.62
C LYS A 140 6.82 3.93 -10.28
N PHE A 141 6.37 2.71 -10.00
CA PHE A 141 6.75 1.92 -8.83
C PHE A 141 8.26 1.69 -8.81
N GLY A 142 8.82 1.15 -9.90
CA GLY A 142 10.25 0.86 -10.05
C GLY A 142 11.11 2.09 -9.77
N LYS A 143 10.82 3.21 -10.45
CA LYS A 143 11.54 4.48 -10.26
C LYS A 143 11.49 4.96 -8.80
N LYS A 144 10.34 4.84 -8.14
CA LYS A 144 10.17 5.28 -6.75
C LYS A 144 11.00 4.44 -5.78
N VAL A 145 11.00 3.12 -5.93
CA VAL A 145 11.75 2.22 -5.04
C VAL A 145 13.26 2.35 -5.28
N SER A 146 13.70 2.39 -6.53
CA SER A 146 15.11 2.63 -6.88
C SER A 146 15.61 3.94 -6.27
N ALA A 147 14.89 5.05 -6.45
CA ALA A 147 15.27 6.33 -5.87
C ALA A 147 15.34 6.29 -4.33
N MET A 148 14.43 5.56 -3.68
CA MET A 148 14.47 5.37 -2.23
C MET A 148 15.71 4.59 -1.78
N MET A 149 16.10 3.54 -2.52
CA MET A 149 17.33 2.79 -2.27
C MET A 149 18.57 3.68 -2.45
N ASP A 150 18.62 4.47 -3.51
CA ASP A 150 19.75 5.35 -3.79
C ASP A 150 19.90 6.43 -2.72
N VAL A 151 18.79 6.99 -2.23
CA VAL A 151 18.79 7.92 -1.09
C VAL A 151 19.26 7.24 0.19
N ALA A 152 18.87 5.99 0.43
CA ALA A 152 19.31 5.23 1.60
C ALA A 152 20.81 4.92 1.54
N ALA A 153 21.34 4.57 0.37
CA ALA A 153 22.77 4.41 0.13
C ALA A 153 23.54 5.69 0.42
N ALA A 154 23.11 6.81 -0.19
CA ALA A 154 23.79 8.09 -0.04
C ALA A 154 23.76 8.64 1.39
N ARG A 155 22.63 8.48 2.10
CA ARG A 155 22.44 9.10 3.44
C ARG A 155 22.89 8.21 4.59
N PHE A 156 22.78 6.90 4.45
CA PHE A 156 22.98 5.96 5.56
C PHE A 156 24.03 4.88 5.26
N GLY A 157 24.57 4.83 4.04
CA GLY A 157 25.53 3.82 3.62
C GLY A 157 24.90 2.43 3.45
N PHE A 158 23.59 2.34 3.22
CA PHE A 158 22.91 1.07 2.98
C PHE A 158 23.02 0.67 1.52
N GLU A 159 23.52 -0.51 1.26
CA GLU A 159 23.60 -1.06 -0.10
C GLU A 159 22.49 -2.09 -0.32
N GLY A 160 21.97 -2.14 -1.55
CA GLY A 160 20.87 -3.02 -1.88
C GLY A 160 20.80 -3.37 -3.35
N ALA A 161 20.12 -4.49 -3.60
CA ALA A 161 19.85 -5.01 -4.92
C ALA A 161 18.36 -5.38 -4.98
N LEU A 162 17.67 -4.93 -6.03
CA LEU A 162 16.23 -5.10 -6.23
C LEU A 162 15.99 -5.75 -7.59
N VAL A 163 15.15 -6.77 -7.60
CA VAL A 163 14.58 -7.33 -8.83
C VAL A 163 13.07 -7.41 -8.68
N THR A 164 12.34 -6.93 -9.68
CA THR A 164 10.87 -6.99 -9.71
C THR A 164 10.40 -7.35 -11.11
N CYS A 165 9.25 -8.02 -11.20
CA CYS A 165 8.59 -8.34 -12.46
C CYS A 165 7.07 -8.27 -12.29
N GLY A 166 6.34 -8.15 -13.39
CA GLY A 166 4.90 -8.30 -13.34
C GLY A 166 4.50 -9.77 -13.18
N LYS A 167 3.28 -9.99 -12.68
CA LYS A 167 2.74 -11.31 -12.31
C LYS A 167 1.85 -11.91 -13.41
N VAL A 168 1.20 -11.06 -14.21
CA VAL A 168 0.17 -11.53 -15.15
C VAL A 168 0.81 -11.86 -16.48
N VAL A 169 1.06 -13.14 -16.75
CA VAL A 169 1.79 -13.65 -17.94
C VAL A 169 1.37 -12.97 -19.25
N ASN A 170 0.06 -12.87 -19.51
CA ASN A 170 -0.47 -12.34 -20.78
C ASN A 170 -0.41 -10.81 -20.90
N GLN A 171 -0.22 -10.08 -19.80
CA GLN A 171 -0.27 -8.60 -19.78
C GLN A 171 1.06 -7.97 -19.39
N ASP A 172 1.91 -8.71 -18.67
CA ASP A 172 3.12 -8.21 -18.03
C ASP A 172 4.41 -8.81 -18.59
N GLY A 173 4.34 -9.53 -19.72
CA GLY A 173 5.49 -10.27 -20.26
C GLY A 173 6.76 -9.43 -20.43
N SER A 174 6.62 -8.14 -20.73
CA SER A 174 7.73 -7.19 -20.86
C SER A 174 8.12 -6.47 -19.55
N LEU A 175 7.36 -6.64 -18.46
CA LEU A 175 7.60 -5.92 -17.21
C LEU A 175 8.67 -6.63 -16.36
N GLY A 176 9.82 -5.97 -16.25
CA GLY A 176 10.93 -6.39 -15.42
C GLY A 176 11.82 -5.21 -15.09
N LEU A 177 12.39 -5.21 -13.89
CA LEU A 177 13.37 -4.22 -13.44
C LEU A 177 14.40 -4.91 -12.56
N ALA A 178 15.66 -4.71 -12.88
CA ALA A 178 16.79 -4.95 -12.00
C ALA A 178 17.41 -3.61 -11.62
N HIS A 179 17.72 -3.42 -10.34
CA HIS A 179 18.37 -2.21 -9.83
C HIS A 179 19.36 -2.58 -8.75
N THR A 180 20.52 -1.93 -8.74
CA THR A 180 21.51 -2.03 -7.67
C THR A 180 21.98 -0.64 -7.28
N THR A 181 22.19 -0.41 -6.00
CA THR A 181 22.90 0.78 -5.53
C THR A 181 24.39 0.71 -5.90
N ALA A 182 25.10 1.84 -5.85
CA ALA A 182 26.47 1.95 -6.35
C ALA A 182 27.46 0.96 -5.71
N GLY A 183 27.35 0.70 -4.39
CA GLY A 183 28.22 -0.25 -3.70
C GLY A 183 27.86 -1.72 -3.96
N ALA A 184 26.66 -1.98 -4.48
CA ALA A 184 26.22 -3.30 -4.94
C ALA A 184 26.33 -3.47 -6.47
N ALA A 185 27.00 -2.54 -7.17
CA ALA A 185 27.19 -2.62 -8.61
C ALA A 185 27.84 -3.96 -9.01
N GLY A 186 27.24 -4.63 -10.00
CA GLY A 186 27.72 -5.94 -10.46
C GLY A 186 27.39 -7.12 -9.53
N PHE A 187 26.57 -6.92 -8.50
CA PHE A 187 26.15 -8.02 -7.59
C PHE A 187 25.55 -9.21 -8.36
N TRP A 188 24.67 -8.97 -9.33
CA TRP A 188 24.05 -10.02 -10.14
C TRP A 188 25.09 -10.84 -10.90
N LEU A 189 26.00 -10.18 -11.61
CA LEU A 189 27.01 -10.87 -12.40
C LEU A 189 28.03 -11.62 -11.52
N THR A 190 28.45 -11.01 -10.42
CA THR A 190 29.51 -11.57 -9.57
C THR A 190 29.02 -12.71 -8.68
N ARG A 191 27.84 -12.56 -8.07
CA ARG A 191 27.27 -13.50 -7.09
C ARG A 191 26.23 -14.44 -7.68
N CYS A 192 25.35 -13.93 -8.53
CA CYS A 192 24.29 -14.73 -9.14
C CYS A 192 24.68 -15.32 -10.50
N LYS A 193 25.83 -14.90 -11.07
CA LYS A 193 26.27 -15.28 -12.43
C LYS A 193 25.21 -15.00 -13.48
N ALA A 194 24.46 -13.91 -13.28
CA ALA A 194 23.34 -13.48 -14.11
C ALA A 194 23.51 -12.00 -14.44
N ASP A 195 23.23 -11.61 -15.68
CA ASP A 195 22.99 -10.20 -16.01
C ASP A 195 21.56 -9.78 -15.59
N ASP A 196 21.24 -8.52 -15.84
CA ASP A 196 19.95 -7.91 -15.45
C ASP A 196 18.76 -8.66 -16.08
N ASP A 197 18.85 -8.99 -17.37
CA ASP A 197 17.79 -9.73 -18.07
C ASP A 197 17.64 -11.15 -17.54
N THR A 198 18.76 -11.82 -17.24
CA THR A 198 18.78 -13.16 -16.68
C THR A 198 18.19 -13.19 -15.28
N ILE A 199 18.52 -12.24 -14.39
CA ILE A 199 17.95 -12.21 -13.04
C ILE A 199 16.46 -11.87 -13.04
N ILE A 200 16.02 -10.99 -13.95
CA ILE A 200 14.60 -10.74 -14.21
C ILE A 200 13.93 -12.04 -14.70
N GLY A 201 14.56 -12.75 -15.64
CA GLY A 201 14.07 -14.03 -16.15
C GLY A 201 13.93 -15.09 -15.05
N HIS A 202 14.91 -15.20 -14.16
CA HIS A 202 14.84 -16.09 -12.99
C HIS A 202 13.64 -15.78 -12.10
N LEU A 203 13.36 -14.50 -11.82
CA LEU A 203 12.20 -14.12 -11.02
C LEU A 203 10.89 -14.41 -11.76
N LYS A 204 10.81 -14.10 -13.06
CA LYS A 204 9.62 -14.37 -13.89
C LYS A 204 9.26 -15.85 -13.95
N ALA A 205 10.24 -16.74 -13.90
CA ALA A 205 10.01 -18.18 -13.90
C ALA A 205 9.34 -18.71 -12.62
N GLN A 206 9.25 -17.91 -11.55
CA GLN A 206 8.69 -18.31 -10.26
C GLN A 206 7.29 -17.76 -9.97
N VAL A 207 6.81 -16.77 -10.74
CA VAL A 207 5.58 -16.01 -10.46
C VAL A 207 4.40 -16.37 -11.34
#